data_AF-A0A3M0WCS8-F1
#
_entry.id   AF-A0A3M0WCS8-F1
#
_cell.length_a   1.000
_cell.length_b   1.000
_cell.length_c   1.000
_cell.angle_alpha   90.00
_cell.angle_beta   90.00
_cell.angle_gamma   90.00
#
_symmetry.space_group_name_H-M   'P 1'
#
loop_
_entity.id
_entity.type
_entity.pdbx_description
1 polymer ?
#
loop_
_entity_poly.entity_id
_entity_poly.type
_entity_poly.pdbx_seq_one_letter_code
_entity_poly.pdbx_strand_id
1 'polypeptide(L)'
;MRFVRLGYLLFILLFVNFVAATIVSEEVSDKPFIKKISPSKFSNDKETVLKIEGGNFLEPLAINVSSTLVTDPELISVVSESLVLLRVFPGVAAGKYKMSVITLGGESNSFEVEVVDGKGSDKFEIVEPFSSIEEKSEGHNESAVLKIPKTEKPPKKKEKNAKTECIVEKILWEKSREFVGDMAYFSIYTNGFCEGEVLKLNLFEKDILDDDKILSFEVPLSSSKVIRHFIFLDEKFLGSEFSFFEGDLELVLRPEVESEARNLLDTFVILINGPRESNVLSVGRKPEGGGMPEGGPGVSGG
;
A
#
# COMPACT_ATOMS: atom_id res chain seq x y z
N MET A 1 -34.96 -24.41 -56.40
CA MET A 1 -33.99 -23.40 -55.93
C MET A 1 -34.55 -22.32 -54.99
N ARG A 2 -35.87 -22.22 -54.70
CA ARG A 2 -36.40 -21.21 -53.77
C ARG A 2 -36.34 -21.58 -52.27
N PHE A 3 -36.22 -22.87 -51.94
CA PHE A 3 -36.17 -23.34 -50.53
C PHE A 3 -34.82 -23.13 -49.83
N VAL A 4 -33.71 -23.02 -50.56
CA VAL A 4 -32.36 -22.87 -49.98
C VAL A 4 -32.16 -21.47 -49.37
N ARG A 5 -32.82 -20.44 -49.92
CA ARG A 5 -32.70 -19.06 -49.41
C ARG A 5 -33.45 -18.81 -48.11
N LEU A 6 -34.56 -19.52 -47.86
CA LEU A 6 -35.34 -19.35 -46.64
C LEU A 6 -34.64 -20.01 -45.42
N GLY A 7 -34.00 -21.16 -45.63
CA GLY A 7 -33.24 -21.85 -44.59
C GLY A 7 -32.02 -21.07 -44.12
N TYR A 8 -31.30 -20.40 -45.04
CA TYR A 8 -30.12 -19.61 -44.69
C TYR A 8 -30.47 -18.35 -43.87
N LEU A 9 -31.60 -17.72 -44.18
CA LEU A 9 -32.09 -16.54 -43.47
C LEU A 9 -32.58 -16.90 -42.06
N LEU A 10 -33.24 -18.05 -41.90
CA LEU A 10 -33.64 -18.57 -40.60
C LEU A 10 -32.42 -18.98 -39.75
N PHE A 11 -31.39 -19.55 -40.37
CA PHE A 11 -30.13 -19.92 -39.70
C PHE A 11 -29.38 -18.67 -39.23
N ILE A 12 -29.28 -17.61 -40.04
CA ILE A 12 -28.69 -16.33 -39.61
C ILE A 12 -29.51 -15.70 -38.48
N LEU A 13 -30.84 -15.69 -38.56
CA LEU A 13 -31.69 -15.15 -37.48
C LEU A 13 -31.56 -15.95 -36.18
N LEU A 14 -31.44 -17.27 -36.24
CA LEU A 14 -31.18 -18.10 -35.06
C LEU A 14 -29.76 -17.93 -34.53
N PHE A 15 -28.76 -17.79 -35.41
CA PHE A 15 -27.37 -17.58 -35.00
C PHE A 15 -27.15 -16.19 -34.39
N VAL A 16 -27.79 -15.14 -34.92
CA VAL A 16 -27.75 -13.80 -34.33
C VAL A 16 -28.45 -13.77 -32.97
N ASN A 17 -29.56 -14.49 -32.79
CA ASN A 17 -30.20 -14.63 -31.47
C ASN A 17 -29.40 -15.53 -30.50
N PHE A 18 -28.63 -16.50 -31.01
CA PHE A 18 -27.76 -17.35 -30.19
C PHE A 18 -26.44 -16.65 -29.81
N VAL A 19 -25.94 -15.71 -30.62
CA VAL A 19 -24.81 -14.83 -30.27
C VAL A 19 -25.26 -13.67 -29.39
N ALA A 20 -26.51 -13.21 -29.52
CA ALA A 20 -27.14 -12.27 -28.58
C ALA A 20 -27.61 -12.94 -27.27
N ALA A 21 -27.50 -14.27 -27.17
CA ALA A 21 -27.59 -14.97 -25.90
C ALA A 21 -26.34 -14.64 -25.08
N THR A 22 -26.43 -13.49 -24.41
CA THR A 22 -26.03 -13.42 -23.01
C THR A 22 -24.54 -13.60 -22.80
N ILE A 23 -23.74 -12.66 -23.31
CA ILE A 23 -22.61 -12.19 -22.51
C ILE A 23 -23.26 -11.43 -21.35
N VAL A 24 -23.79 -12.17 -20.36
CA VAL A 24 -23.86 -11.66 -19.00
C VAL A 24 -22.38 -11.52 -18.65
N SER A 25 -21.87 -10.32 -18.87
CA SER A 25 -20.72 -9.87 -18.11
C SER A 25 -21.21 -9.93 -16.68
N GLU A 26 -20.95 -11.04 -15.99
CA GLU A 26 -20.89 -11.00 -14.53
C GLU A 26 -19.99 -9.81 -14.25
N GLU A 27 -20.55 -8.74 -13.71
CA GLU A 27 -19.75 -7.72 -13.06
C GLU A 27 -19.04 -8.47 -11.94
N VAL A 28 -17.85 -8.99 -12.26
CA VAL A 28 -16.91 -9.47 -11.27
C VAL A 28 -16.66 -8.26 -10.42
N SER A 29 -17.31 -8.25 -9.25
CA SER A 29 -17.19 -7.15 -8.32
C SER A 29 -15.73 -7.07 -7.92
N ASP A 30 -14.99 -6.12 -8.50
CA ASP A 30 -13.56 -5.86 -8.19
C ASP A 30 -13.35 -5.43 -6.73
N LYS A 31 -14.44 -5.23 -5.98
CA LYS A 31 -14.42 -4.98 -4.55
C LYS A 31 -13.76 -6.15 -3.80
N PRO A 32 -12.78 -5.88 -2.92
CA PRO A 32 -12.16 -6.91 -2.11
C PRO A 32 -13.18 -7.47 -1.12
N PHE A 33 -13.03 -8.74 -0.75
CA PHE A 33 -13.80 -9.33 0.34
C PHE A 33 -12.90 -10.19 1.22
N ILE A 34 -13.17 -10.16 2.52
CA ILE A 34 -12.51 -11.04 3.49
C ILE A 34 -13.47 -12.18 3.78
N LYS A 35 -12.97 -13.42 3.70
CA LYS A 35 -13.70 -14.63 4.10
C LYS A 35 -13.33 -15.06 5.52
N LYS A 36 -12.06 -14.94 5.89
CA LYS A 36 -11.54 -15.40 7.18
C LYS A 36 -10.22 -14.72 7.53
N ILE A 37 -9.98 -14.51 8.83
CA ILE A 37 -8.65 -14.14 9.37
C ILE A 37 -8.19 -15.23 10.34
N SER A 38 -6.94 -15.68 10.21
CA SER A 38 -6.36 -16.74 11.05
C SER A 38 -4.93 -16.41 11.49
N PRO A 39 -4.61 -16.43 12.81
CA PRO A 39 -5.55 -16.60 13.91
C PRO A 39 -6.48 -15.39 14.08
N SER A 40 -7.71 -15.60 14.56
CA SER A 40 -8.63 -14.51 14.93
C SER A 40 -8.44 -14.04 16.38
N LYS A 41 -7.61 -14.75 17.16
CA LYS A 41 -7.25 -14.42 18.53
C LYS A 41 -5.77 -14.73 18.76
N PHE A 42 -4.99 -13.76 19.23
CA PHE A 42 -3.55 -13.95 19.48
C PHE A 42 -3.05 -13.08 20.63
N SER A 43 -1.87 -13.43 21.15
CA SER A 43 -1.23 -12.74 22.29
C SER A 43 -0.32 -11.62 21.81
N ASN A 44 -0.26 -10.51 22.54
CA ASN A 44 0.58 -9.35 22.22
C ASN A 44 2.04 -9.44 22.70
N ASP A 45 2.45 -10.57 23.27
CA ASP A 45 3.80 -10.81 23.79
C ASP A 45 4.79 -11.32 22.72
N LYS A 46 4.29 -11.72 21.56
CA LYS A 46 5.09 -12.24 20.46
C LYS A 46 4.60 -11.73 19.11
N GLU A 47 5.51 -11.77 18.14
CA GLU A 47 5.15 -11.52 16.75
C GLU A 47 4.15 -12.58 16.27
N THR A 48 3.10 -12.14 15.57
CA THR A 48 2.08 -12.99 15.00
C THR A 48 1.85 -12.64 13.54
N VAL A 49 1.77 -13.65 12.67
CA VAL A 49 1.39 -13.48 11.26
C VAL A 49 -0.07 -13.87 11.10
N LEU A 50 -0.90 -12.90 10.72
CA LEU A 50 -2.31 -13.10 10.38
C LEU A 50 -2.44 -13.47 8.91
N LYS A 51 -3.15 -14.55 8.63
CA LYS A 51 -3.57 -14.96 7.28
C LYS A 51 -4.96 -14.41 7.01
N ILE A 52 -5.08 -13.52 6.05
CA ILE A 52 -6.33 -12.92 5.60
C ILE A 52 -6.71 -13.63 4.29
N GLU A 53 -7.68 -14.53 4.37
CA GLU A 53 -8.21 -15.30 3.24
C GLU A 53 -9.45 -14.59 2.69
N GLY A 54 -9.55 -14.47 1.36
CA GLY A 54 -10.61 -13.72 0.70
C GLY A 54 -10.52 -13.77 -0.82
N GLY A 55 -10.81 -12.64 -1.46
CA GLY A 55 -10.71 -12.48 -2.90
C GLY A 55 -10.58 -11.01 -3.33
N ASN A 56 -10.13 -10.81 -4.56
CA ASN A 56 -9.86 -9.51 -5.19
C ASN A 56 -8.84 -8.67 -4.39
N PHE A 57 -7.84 -9.31 -3.79
CA PHE A 57 -6.71 -8.66 -3.15
C PHE A 57 -5.69 -8.23 -4.21
N LEU A 58 -6.00 -7.14 -4.90
CA LEU A 58 -5.17 -6.52 -5.93
C LEU A 58 -4.26 -5.45 -5.31
N GLU A 59 -3.03 -5.36 -5.79
CA GLU A 59 -2.14 -4.25 -5.42
C GLU A 59 -2.50 -2.96 -6.19
N PRO A 60 -2.33 -1.77 -5.57
CA PRO A 60 -1.91 -1.54 -4.19
C PRO A 60 -3.03 -1.88 -3.19
N LEU A 61 -2.62 -2.38 -2.02
CA LEU A 61 -3.51 -2.81 -0.95
C LEU A 61 -3.11 -2.17 0.39
N ALA A 62 -4.10 -1.79 1.17
CA ALA A 62 -3.95 -1.33 2.53
C ALA A 62 -4.85 -2.16 3.47
N ILE A 63 -4.49 -2.23 4.75
CA ILE A 63 -5.32 -2.89 5.77
C ILE A 63 -5.70 -1.86 6.82
N ASN A 64 -6.99 -1.57 6.95
CA ASN A 64 -7.53 -0.74 8.01
C ASN A 64 -7.72 -1.59 9.28
N VAL A 65 -7.16 -1.15 10.40
CA VAL A 65 -7.23 -1.81 11.72
C VAL A 65 -7.80 -0.82 12.73
N SER A 66 -9.11 -0.90 13.00
CA SER A 66 -9.82 -0.03 13.94
C SER A 66 -9.54 1.48 13.76
N SER A 67 -9.46 1.96 12.51
CA SER A 67 -9.10 3.34 12.07
C SER A 67 -7.63 3.61 11.76
N THR A 68 -6.72 2.68 12.08
CA THR A 68 -5.32 2.80 11.66
C THR A 68 -5.11 2.13 10.31
N LEU A 69 -4.64 2.88 9.32
CA LEU A 69 -4.37 2.34 7.99
C LEU A 69 -2.93 1.84 7.89
N VAL A 70 -2.78 0.54 7.64
CA VAL A 70 -1.49 -0.14 7.47
C VAL A 70 -1.19 -0.25 5.98
N THR A 71 -0.06 0.30 5.54
CA THR A 71 0.43 0.23 4.14
C THR A 71 1.89 -0.15 4.01
N ASP A 72 2.54 -0.44 5.12
CA ASP A 72 3.95 -0.81 5.13
C ASP A 72 4.14 -2.18 4.43
N PRO A 73 4.93 -2.26 3.35
CA PRO A 73 5.20 -3.53 2.65
C PRO A 73 5.99 -4.53 3.49
N GLU A 74 6.64 -4.12 4.59
CA GLU A 74 7.26 -5.06 5.54
C GLU A 74 6.21 -5.76 6.43
N LEU A 75 5.07 -5.10 6.64
CA LEU A 75 3.95 -5.63 7.42
C LEU A 75 2.97 -6.41 6.54
N ILE A 76 2.78 -6.02 5.29
CA ILE A 76 1.78 -6.60 4.37
C ILE A 76 2.47 -7.35 3.23
N SER A 77 2.17 -8.63 3.10
CA SER A 77 2.62 -9.45 1.98
C SER A 77 1.41 -10.05 1.24
N VAL A 78 1.19 -9.61 0.00
CA VAL A 78 0.18 -10.19 -0.90
C VAL A 78 0.76 -11.47 -1.50
N VAL A 79 0.20 -12.63 -1.15
CA VAL A 79 0.66 -13.93 -1.64
C VAL A 79 -0.09 -14.33 -2.91
N SER A 80 -1.38 -13.99 -2.99
CA SER A 80 -2.25 -14.16 -4.15
C SER A 80 -3.44 -13.21 -4.06
N GLU A 81 -4.25 -13.15 -5.12
CA GLU A 81 -5.54 -12.41 -5.13
C GLU A 81 -6.53 -12.88 -4.05
N SER A 82 -6.25 -13.99 -3.36
CA SER A 82 -7.09 -14.61 -2.34
C SER A 82 -6.43 -14.76 -0.97
N LEU A 83 -5.16 -14.36 -0.83
CA LEU A 83 -4.40 -14.50 0.41
C LEU A 83 -3.45 -13.32 0.63
N VAL A 84 -3.63 -12.65 1.76
CA VAL A 84 -2.72 -11.63 2.28
C VAL A 84 -2.19 -12.07 3.65
N LEU A 85 -0.90 -11.84 3.89
CA LEU A 85 -0.27 -12.01 5.19
C LEU A 85 -0.06 -10.63 5.81
N LEU A 86 -0.54 -10.44 7.04
CA LEU A 86 -0.24 -9.28 7.86
C LEU A 86 0.63 -9.69 9.05
N ARG A 87 1.83 -9.13 9.14
CA ARG A 87 2.73 -9.29 10.28
C ARG A 87 2.34 -8.28 11.37
N VAL A 88 2.14 -8.77 12.59
CA VAL A 88 1.84 -7.96 13.78
C VAL A 88 2.96 -8.17 14.79
N PHE A 89 3.69 -7.10 15.09
CA PHE A 89 4.77 -7.12 16.08
C PHE A 89 4.25 -7.12 17.53
N PRO A 90 5.06 -7.58 18.50
CA PRO A 90 4.69 -7.52 19.92
C PRO A 90 4.48 -6.08 20.39
N GLY A 91 3.68 -5.91 21.45
CA GLY A 91 3.41 -4.60 22.07
C GLY A 91 2.11 -3.92 21.60
N VAL A 92 1.35 -4.53 20.68
CA VAL A 92 -0.01 -4.07 20.37
C VAL A 92 -0.89 -4.14 21.63
N ALA A 93 -1.68 -3.11 21.88
CA ALA A 93 -2.58 -3.10 23.02
C ALA A 93 -3.58 -4.26 22.96
N ALA A 94 -3.90 -4.86 24.10
CA ALA A 94 -4.96 -5.87 24.15
C ALA A 94 -6.32 -5.23 23.85
N GLY A 95 -7.16 -5.91 23.08
CA GLY A 95 -8.44 -5.39 22.64
C GLY A 95 -9.02 -6.11 21.44
N LYS A 96 -10.21 -5.67 21.03
CA LYS A 96 -10.87 -6.15 19.82
C LYS A 96 -10.65 -5.14 18.70
N TYR A 97 -10.22 -5.63 17.55
CA TYR A 97 -9.89 -4.83 16.39
C TYR A 97 -10.77 -5.21 15.21
N LYS A 98 -11.39 -4.21 14.56
CA LYS A 98 -12.07 -4.41 13.28
C LYS A 98 -11.07 -4.22 12.16
N MET A 99 -10.95 -5.23 11.31
CA MET A 99 -10.03 -5.23 10.18
C MET A 99 -10.78 -5.26 8.86
N SER A 100 -10.37 -4.42 7.90
CA SER A 100 -10.83 -4.44 6.51
C SER A 100 -9.64 -4.27 5.57
N VAL A 101 -9.79 -4.79 4.35
CA VAL A 101 -8.83 -4.65 3.26
C VAL A 101 -9.34 -3.57 2.32
N ILE A 102 -8.47 -2.64 1.94
CA ILE A 102 -8.77 -1.57 1.00
C ILE A 102 -7.90 -1.78 -0.25
N THR A 103 -8.54 -1.82 -1.41
CA THR A 103 -7.89 -1.82 -2.72
C THR A 103 -8.47 -0.71 -3.59
N LEU A 104 -8.04 -0.60 -4.86
CA LEU A 104 -8.67 0.30 -5.84
C LEU A 104 -10.15 -0.04 -6.10
N GLY A 105 -10.57 -1.28 -5.87
CA GLY A 105 -11.97 -1.70 -5.98
C GLY A 105 -12.85 -1.28 -4.79
N GLY A 106 -12.26 -0.64 -3.78
CA GLY A 106 -12.93 -0.16 -2.57
C GLY A 106 -12.54 -0.93 -1.30
N GLU A 107 -13.35 -0.79 -0.24
CA GLU A 107 -13.11 -1.41 1.06
C GLU A 107 -13.91 -2.71 1.22
N SER A 108 -13.28 -3.75 1.76
CA SER A 108 -13.92 -5.04 2.03
C SER A 108 -14.93 -4.97 3.18
N ASN A 109 -15.66 -6.06 3.39
CA ASN A 109 -16.31 -6.30 4.68
C ASN A 109 -15.27 -6.35 5.82
N SER A 110 -15.69 -6.02 7.05
CA SER A 110 -14.82 -6.04 8.22
C SER A 110 -14.87 -7.38 8.98
N PHE A 111 -13.75 -7.79 9.56
CA PHE A 111 -13.62 -8.94 10.48
C PHE A 111 -13.07 -8.49 11.83
N GLU A 112 -13.58 -9.07 12.93
CA GLU A 112 -13.06 -8.80 14.27
C GLU A 112 -11.91 -9.76 14.61
N VAL A 113 -10.80 -9.20 15.12
CA VAL A 113 -9.65 -9.94 15.65
C VAL A 113 -9.41 -9.51 17.09
N GLU A 114 -9.12 -10.46 17.97
CA GLU A 114 -8.90 -10.22 19.40
C GLU A 114 -7.41 -10.35 19.75
N VAL A 115 -6.83 -9.28 20.28
CA VAL A 115 -5.51 -9.28 20.90
C VAL A 115 -5.68 -9.46 22.39
N VAL A 116 -5.10 -10.52 22.96
CA VAL A 116 -5.10 -10.75 24.42
C VAL A 116 -3.76 -10.34 25.03
N ASP A 117 -3.82 -9.93 26.29
CA ASP A 117 -2.63 -9.62 27.06
C ASP A 117 -1.87 -10.92 27.37
N GLY A 118 -0.63 -11.02 26.88
CA GLY A 118 0.25 -12.16 27.16
C GLY A 118 0.84 -12.14 28.57
N LYS A 119 0.71 -11.02 29.30
CA LYS A 119 1.23 -10.88 30.66
C LYS A 119 0.30 -11.55 31.68
N GLY A 120 0.20 -12.88 31.69
CA GLY A 120 -0.64 -13.50 32.73
C GLY A 120 -0.78 -15.02 32.82
N SER A 121 -0.18 -15.83 31.94
CA SER A 121 -0.34 -17.29 32.04
C SER A 121 0.98 -18.06 32.04
N ASP A 122 1.95 -17.64 32.85
CA ASP A 122 2.97 -18.56 33.33
C ASP A 122 2.38 -19.46 34.43
N LYS A 123 1.50 -20.36 34.01
CA LYS A 123 1.53 -21.75 34.48
C LYS A 123 1.72 -22.61 33.25
N PHE A 124 2.95 -22.62 32.75
CA PHE A 124 3.39 -23.73 31.90
C PHE A 124 3.33 -25.00 32.77
N GLU A 125 2.32 -25.85 32.53
CA GLU A 125 2.51 -27.28 32.72
C GLU A 125 3.67 -27.67 31.81
N ILE A 126 4.79 -28.03 32.44
CA ILE A 126 5.90 -28.69 31.76
C ILE A 126 5.34 -30.02 31.27
N VAL A 127 4.89 -30.07 30.01
CA VAL A 127 4.70 -31.33 29.31
C VAL A 127 6.10 -31.88 29.10
N GLU A 128 6.40 -32.99 29.78
CA GLU A 128 7.70 -33.66 29.71
C GLU A 128 8.13 -33.84 28.25
N PRO A 129 9.34 -33.43 27.87
CA PRO A 129 9.83 -33.65 26.52
C PRO A 129 9.96 -35.17 26.29
N PHE A 130 9.36 -35.61 25.19
CA PHE A 130 9.49 -36.97 24.66
C PHE A 130 10.93 -37.46 24.75
N SER A 131 11.07 -38.64 25.36
CA SER A 131 12.27 -39.45 25.39
C SER A 131 12.94 -39.57 24.02
N SER A 132 14.22 -39.20 24.01
CA SER A 132 15.24 -39.43 22.99
C SER A 132 15.10 -40.75 22.23
N ILE A 133 15.06 -40.65 20.90
CA ILE A 133 15.42 -41.74 19.99
C ILE A 133 16.96 -41.72 19.86
N GLU A 134 17.59 -42.81 20.28
CA GLU A 134 19.01 -43.10 20.02
C GLU A 134 19.23 -43.29 18.51
N GLU A 135 20.11 -42.49 17.92
CA GLU A 135 20.66 -42.77 16.60
C GLU A 135 22.16 -43.11 16.75
N LYS A 136 22.46 -44.39 16.54
CA LYS A 136 23.80 -44.96 16.40
C LYS A 136 24.21 -44.96 14.93
N SER A 137 25.38 -44.42 14.61
CA SER A 137 26.41 -45.00 13.71
C SER A 137 27.59 -44.03 13.65
N GLU A 138 28.80 -44.43 14.08
CA GLU A 138 29.88 -45.01 13.24
C GLU A 138 30.15 -44.15 11.99
N GLY A 139 31.31 -43.54 11.72
CA GLY A 139 32.71 -43.78 12.07
C GLY A 139 33.55 -43.42 10.83
N HIS A 140 34.82 -43.04 11.01
CA HIS A 140 35.84 -42.66 9.99
C HIS A 140 35.71 -41.25 9.35
N ASN A 141 36.77 -40.44 9.10
CA ASN A 141 38.21 -40.67 9.04
C ASN A 141 39.03 -39.35 9.19
N GLU A 142 40.32 -39.53 9.47
CA GLU A 142 41.41 -38.55 9.53
C GLU A 142 41.56 -37.67 8.27
N SER A 143 41.92 -36.37 8.44
CA SER A 143 43.20 -35.82 7.96
C SER A 143 43.31 -34.29 7.95
N ALA A 144 44.57 -33.86 8.14
CA ALA A 144 45.20 -32.60 7.73
C ALA A 144 44.93 -31.32 8.55
N VAL A 145 45.71 -31.17 9.64
CA VAL A 145 46.00 -29.89 10.26
C VAL A 145 47.00 -29.12 9.39
N LEU A 146 46.50 -28.17 8.59
CA LEU A 146 47.33 -27.17 7.91
C LEU A 146 47.64 -26.03 8.90
N LYS A 147 48.91 -25.90 9.32
CA LYS A 147 49.37 -24.75 10.10
C LYS A 147 49.47 -23.52 9.20
N ILE A 148 48.47 -22.64 9.29
CA ILE A 148 48.49 -21.32 8.65
C ILE A 148 49.45 -20.42 9.45
N PRO A 149 50.43 -19.75 8.81
CA PRO A 149 51.31 -18.80 9.48
C PRO A 149 50.49 -17.63 10.04
N LYS A 150 50.76 -17.23 11.28
CA LYS A 150 50.18 -16.04 11.92
C LYS A 150 50.59 -14.81 11.13
N THR A 151 49.71 -14.33 10.26
CA THR A 151 49.82 -13.01 9.65
C THR A 151 49.64 -11.97 10.76
N GLU A 152 50.66 -11.13 10.95
CA GLU A 152 50.58 -9.98 11.85
C GLU A 152 49.36 -9.11 11.49
N LYS A 153 48.51 -8.86 12.50
CA LYS A 153 47.35 -7.99 12.35
C LYS A 153 47.84 -6.60 11.95
N PRO A 154 47.40 -6.05 10.80
CA PRO A 154 47.66 -4.66 10.50
C PRO A 154 47.00 -3.79 11.57
N PRO A 155 47.60 -2.64 11.93
CA PRO A 155 47.09 -1.78 12.98
C PRO A 155 45.65 -1.38 12.67
N LYS A 156 44.73 -1.66 13.60
CA LYS A 156 43.33 -1.22 13.54
C LYS A 156 43.31 0.31 13.43
N LYS A 157 43.23 0.84 12.21
CA LYS A 157 42.77 2.21 11.97
C LYS A 157 41.38 2.28 12.62
N LYS A 158 41.24 3.14 13.64
CA LYS A 158 39.92 3.53 14.15
C LYS A 158 39.23 4.28 13.02
N GLU A 159 38.50 3.53 12.21
CA GLU A 159 37.56 4.07 11.25
C GLU A 159 36.52 4.81 12.10
N LYS A 160 36.62 6.14 12.13
CA LYS A 160 35.53 6.97 12.62
C LYS A 160 34.38 6.65 11.68
N ASN A 161 33.44 5.83 12.13
CA ASN A 161 32.17 5.63 11.44
C ASN A 161 31.58 7.02 11.24
N ALA A 162 31.77 7.57 10.05
CA ALA A 162 31.05 8.75 9.61
C ALA A 162 29.59 8.32 9.70
N LYS A 163 28.87 8.90 10.67
CA LYS A 163 27.46 8.64 10.86
C LYS A 163 26.80 9.08 9.54
N THR A 164 26.43 8.13 8.70
CA THR A 164 25.69 8.41 7.47
C THR A 164 24.36 9.00 7.88
N GLU A 165 24.21 10.30 7.62
CA GLU A 165 22.98 11.05 7.87
C GLU A 165 21.86 10.50 6.98
N CYS A 166 20.61 10.61 7.45
CA CYS A 166 19.45 10.31 6.62
C CYS A 166 19.28 11.41 5.57
N ILE A 167 19.17 11.01 4.30
CA ILE A 167 19.02 11.93 3.17
C ILE A 167 17.73 11.54 2.44
N VAL A 168 16.79 12.48 2.33
CA VAL A 168 15.63 12.34 1.45
C VAL A 168 16.03 12.87 0.08
N GLU A 169 16.14 11.98 -0.91
CA GLU A 169 16.60 12.31 -2.25
C GLU A 169 15.48 12.95 -3.08
N LYS A 170 14.29 12.36 -3.06
CA LYS A 170 13.13 12.82 -3.86
C LYS A 170 11.80 12.32 -3.31
N ILE A 171 10.73 13.04 -3.62
CA ILE A 171 9.34 12.67 -3.35
C ILE A 171 8.58 12.74 -4.67
N LEU A 172 7.95 11.65 -5.09
CA LEU A 172 7.29 11.53 -6.39
C LEU A 172 5.87 10.99 -6.24
N TRP A 173 4.89 11.62 -6.89
CA TRP A 173 3.57 11.00 -7.04
C TRP A 173 3.68 9.78 -7.96
N GLU A 174 2.99 8.69 -7.62
CA GLU A 174 2.99 7.48 -8.46
C GLU A 174 2.11 7.64 -9.71
N LYS A 175 1.12 8.53 -9.65
CA LYS A 175 0.29 8.96 -10.79
C LYS A 175 0.18 10.48 -10.81
N SER A 176 0.01 11.04 -11.99
CA SER A 176 -0.14 12.49 -12.19
C SER A 176 -1.59 12.98 -12.13
N ARG A 177 -2.58 12.07 -12.09
CA ARG A 177 -3.99 12.43 -11.98
C ARG A 177 -4.77 11.48 -11.08
N GLU A 178 -5.55 12.05 -10.18
CA GLU A 178 -6.51 11.34 -9.31
C GLU A 178 -7.85 12.09 -9.30
N PHE A 179 -8.91 11.46 -8.76
CA PHE A 179 -10.18 12.14 -8.56
C PHE A 179 -10.55 12.28 -7.07
N VAL A 180 -11.50 13.16 -6.80
CA VAL A 180 -12.16 13.22 -5.48
C VAL A 180 -12.70 11.85 -5.09
N GLY A 181 -12.41 11.46 -3.84
CA GLY A 181 -12.73 10.15 -3.28
C GLY A 181 -11.70 9.06 -3.59
N ASP A 182 -10.65 9.37 -4.36
CA ASP A 182 -9.55 8.44 -4.64
C ASP A 182 -8.42 8.57 -3.59
N MET A 183 -7.54 7.57 -3.60
CA MET A 183 -6.28 7.59 -2.84
C MET A 183 -5.15 8.05 -3.75
N ALA A 184 -4.44 9.09 -3.34
CA ALA A 184 -3.27 9.58 -4.06
C ALA A 184 -1.98 9.03 -3.44
N TYR A 185 -1.18 8.34 -4.24
CA TYR A 185 0.04 7.66 -3.79
C TYR A 185 1.30 8.46 -4.14
N PHE A 186 2.27 8.47 -3.23
CA PHE A 186 3.59 9.02 -3.47
C PHE A 186 4.69 8.15 -2.85
N SER A 187 5.87 8.20 -3.47
CA SER A 187 7.07 7.51 -3.04
C SER A 187 8.11 8.52 -2.55
N ILE A 188 8.65 8.29 -1.36
CA ILE A 188 9.80 9.00 -0.79
C ILE A 188 11.03 8.12 -0.99
N TYR A 189 12.04 8.65 -1.66
CA TYR A 189 13.30 7.96 -1.87
C TYR A 189 14.33 8.50 -0.89
N THR A 190 14.96 7.58 -0.16
CA THR A 190 15.90 7.90 0.90
C THR A 190 17.24 7.22 0.68
N ASN A 191 18.27 7.80 1.29
CA ASN A 191 19.63 7.29 1.30
C ASN A 191 20.22 7.53 2.71
N GLY A 192 21.21 6.72 3.09
CA GLY A 192 21.74 6.73 4.45
C GLY A 192 20.87 5.95 5.46
N PHE A 193 20.99 6.28 6.75
CA PHE A 193 20.29 5.56 7.83
C PHE A 193 19.11 6.39 8.33
N CYS A 194 17.91 6.09 7.83
CA CYS A 194 16.68 6.84 8.09
C CYS A 194 15.72 6.17 9.09
N GLU A 195 16.04 4.97 9.58
CA GLU A 195 15.15 4.23 10.47
C GLU A 195 14.88 5.00 11.77
N GLY A 196 13.59 5.25 12.06
CA GLY A 196 13.14 5.95 13.27
C GLY A 196 13.11 7.47 13.16
N GLU A 197 13.56 8.04 12.05
CA GLU A 197 13.37 9.46 11.73
C GLU A 197 11.93 9.72 11.26
N VAL A 198 11.47 10.96 11.40
CA VAL A 198 10.12 11.37 10.98
C VAL A 198 10.22 12.53 10.01
N LEU A 199 9.71 12.35 8.80
CA LEU A 199 9.64 13.40 7.78
C LEU A 199 8.32 14.13 7.87
N LYS A 200 8.36 15.42 8.21
CA LYS A 200 7.18 16.30 8.15
C LYS A 200 6.96 16.77 6.73
N LEU A 201 5.79 16.48 6.18
CA LEU A 201 5.38 16.91 4.85
C LEU A 201 4.21 17.88 4.94
N ASN A 202 4.28 18.89 4.08
CA ASN A 202 3.22 19.86 3.87
C ASN A 202 2.68 19.66 2.45
N LEU A 203 1.36 19.54 2.35
CA LEU A 203 0.64 19.51 1.09
C LEU A 203 0.12 20.91 0.80
N PHE A 204 0.40 21.41 -0.39
CA PHE A 204 -0.04 22.70 -0.85
C PHE A 204 -0.94 22.55 -2.07
N GLU A 205 -1.92 23.43 -2.17
CA GLU A 205 -2.53 23.77 -3.44
C GLU A 205 -1.57 24.71 -4.19
N LYS A 206 -1.39 24.46 -5.48
CA LYS A 206 -0.58 25.30 -6.34
C LYS A 206 -1.47 26.33 -7.02
N ASP A 207 -1.35 27.58 -6.58
CA ASP A 207 -1.93 28.75 -7.24
C ASP A 207 -0.82 29.53 -7.99
N ILE A 208 -1.24 30.41 -8.90
CA ILE A 208 -0.39 31.30 -9.68
C ILE A 208 0.32 32.32 -8.77
N LEU A 209 -0.34 32.73 -7.67
CA LEU A 209 0.13 33.82 -6.80
C LEU A 209 0.88 33.35 -5.56
N ASP A 210 0.33 32.37 -4.84
CA ASP A 210 0.97 31.77 -3.67
C ASP A 210 0.45 30.35 -3.47
N ASP A 211 1.29 29.45 -2.96
CA ASP A 211 0.83 28.09 -2.71
C ASP A 211 0.16 28.03 -1.32
N ASP A 212 -1.13 27.67 -1.29
CA ASP A 212 -1.88 27.58 -0.05
C ASP A 212 -1.67 26.23 0.63
N LYS A 213 -1.23 26.25 1.88
CA LYS A 213 -0.98 25.04 2.65
C LYS A 213 -2.30 24.41 3.06
N ILE A 214 -2.59 23.22 2.54
CA ILE A 214 -3.79 22.44 2.83
C ILE A 214 -3.64 21.66 4.13
N LEU A 215 -2.57 20.86 4.23
CA LEU A 215 -2.36 20.01 5.39
C LEU A 215 -0.89 19.75 5.70
N SER A 216 -0.64 19.35 6.94
CA SER A 216 0.63 18.79 7.40
C SER A 216 0.41 17.37 7.86
N PHE A 217 1.39 16.52 7.58
CA PHE A 217 1.40 15.16 8.10
C PHE A 217 2.83 14.68 8.27
N GLU A 218 2.98 13.68 9.13
CA GLU A 218 4.27 13.11 9.51
C GLU A 218 4.40 11.72 8.90
N VAL A 219 5.53 11.48 8.24
CA VAL A 219 5.84 10.20 7.61
C VAL A 219 7.01 9.55 8.34
N PRO A 220 6.79 8.46 9.08
CA PRO A 220 7.90 7.73 9.69
C PRO A 220 8.76 7.14 8.58
N LEU A 221 10.08 7.36 8.66
CA LEU A 221 11.04 6.80 7.72
C LEU A 221 11.52 5.43 8.20
N SER A 222 11.62 4.48 7.27
CA SER A 222 12.13 3.13 7.54
C SER A 222 13.55 2.96 6.97
N SER A 223 14.13 1.79 7.19
CA SER A 223 15.42 1.42 6.60
C SER A 223 15.34 1.17 5.08
N SER A 224 14.13 1.15 4.50
CA SER A 224 13.92 1.04 3.07
C SER A 224 14.38 2.30 2.34
N LYS A 225 15.02 2.11 1.18
CA LYS A 225 15.39 3.21 0.26
C LYS A 225 14.19 3.86 -0.43
N VAL A 226 13.05 3.18 -0.43
CA VAL A 226 11.81 3.68 -1.04
C VAL A 226 10.67 3.43 -0.08
N ILE A 227 10.05 4.51 0.38
CA ILE A 227 8.91 4.49 1.29
C ILE A 227 7.71 4.95 0.49
N ARG A 228 6.68 4.10 0.41
CA ARG A 228 5.42 4.43 -0.25
C ARG A 228 4.42 4.89 0.78
N HIS A 229 3.71 5.96 0.46
CA HIS A 229 2.64 6.48 1.29
C HIS A 229 1.53 7.04 0.39
N PHE A 230 0.43 7.43 0.99
CA PHE A 230 -0.76 7.87 0.30
C PHE A 230 -1.52 8.85 1.17
N ILE A 231 -2.34 9.67 0.54
CA ILE A 231 -3.33 10.52 1.19
C ILE A 231 -4.71 10.19 0.61
N PHE A 232 -5.75 10.29 1.43
CA PHE A 232 -7.12 10.12 0.97
C PHE A 232 -7.72 11.48 0.63
N LEU A 233 -8.16 11.66 -0.62
CA LEU A 233 -8.71 12.91 -1.13
C LEU A 233 -10.23 12.94 -0.94
N ASP A 234 -10.71 12.92 0.30
CA ASP A 234 -12.15 12.86 0.57
C ASP A 234 -12.90 14.16 0.26
N GLU A 235 -14.24 14.10 0.27
CA GLU A 235 -15.06 15.29 0.03
C GLU A 235 -14.87 16.37 1.11
N LYS A 236 -14.43 16.02 2.32
CA LYS A 236 -14.19 16.99 3.39
C LYS A 236 -12.89 17.74 3.19
N PHE A 237 -11.87 17.05 2.69
CA PHE A 237 -10.58 17.57 2.24
C PHE A 237 -10.80 18.67 1.19
N LEU A 238 -11.82 18.54 0.32
CA LEU A 238 -12.16 19.54 -0.69
C LEU A 238 -13.27 20.52 -0.27
N GLY A 239 -14.16 20.11 0.63
CA GLY A 239 -15.41 20.82 0.88
C GLY A 239 -15.33 22.06 1.77
N SER A 240 -14.24 22.25 2.52
CA SER A 240 -14.13 23.37 3.47
C SER A 240 -13.40 24.60 2.93
N GLU A 241 -12.48 24.45 1.98
CA GLU A 241 -11.69 25.55 1.43
C GLU A 241 -11.74 25.62 -0.12
N PHE A 242 -12.18 24.57 -0.82
CA PHE A 242 -12.01 24.42 -2.27
C PHE A 242 -13.30 24.51 -3.10
N SER A 243 -14.27 25.32 -2.65
CA SER A 243 -15.60 25.41 -3.31
C SER A 243 -15.58 26.06 -4.70
N PHE A 244 -14.45 26.65 -5.14
CA PHE A 244 -14.40 27.54 -6.31
C PHE A 244 -13.29 27.28 -7.34
N PHE A 245 -12.79 26.06 -7.48
CA PHE A 245 -11.84 25.78 -8.57
C PHE A 245 -12.55 25.58 -9.92
N GLU A 246 -12.33 26.51 -10.84
CA GLU A 246 -12.70 26.40 -12.26
C GLU A 246 -11.70 25.49 -13.00
N GLY A 247 -11.50 24.24 -12.55
CA GLY A 247 -10.54 23.34 -13.20
C GLY A 247 -10.10 22.13 -12.37
N ASP A 248 -9.00 21.51 -12.82
CA ASP A 248 -8.28 20.50 -12.04
C ASP A 248 -7.48 21.20 -10.91
N LEU A 249 -7.57 20.68 -9.70
CA LEU A 249 -6.80 21.14 -8.53
C LEU A 249 -5.36 20.61 -8.62
N GLU A 250 -4.35 21.47 -8.56
CA GLU A 250 -2.95 21.04 -8.57
C GLU A 250 -2.37 20.97 -7.14
N LEU A 251 -1.86 19.81 -6.75
CA LEU A 251 -1.31 19.55 -5.43
C LEU A 251 0.21 19.35 -5.46
N VAL A 252 0.91 19.95 -4.50
CA VAL A 252 2.37 19.86 -4.36
C VAL A 252 2.77 19.44 -2.95
N LEU A 253 3.64 18.43 -2.84
CA LEU A 253 4.25 18.02 -1.57
C LEU A 253 5.58 18.72 -1.34
N ARG A 254 5.79 19.24 -0.13
CA ARG A 254 7.07 19.84 0.30
C ARG A 254 7.45 19.37 1.70
N PRO A 255 8.72 19.02 1.95
CA PRO A 255 9.18 18.80 3.31
C PRO A 255 9.12 20.10 4.12
N GLU A 256 8.75 19.99 5.40
CA GLU A 256 8.87 21.10 6.34
C GLU A 256 10.36 21.30 6.65
N VAL A 257 10.87 22.50 6.35
CA VAL A 257 12.25 22.88 6.66
C VAL A 257 12.20 23.96 7.72
N GLU A 258 12.73 23.67 8.93
CA GLU A 258 12.87 24.67 9.98
C GLU A 258 13.75 25.83 9.46
N SER A 259 13.29 27.06 9.68
CA SER A 259 13.73 28.27 8.96
C SER A 259 15.23 28.58 9.06
N GLU A 260 15.93 28.06 10.06
CA GLU A 260 17.39 28.24 10.22
C GLU A 260 18.22 27.42 9.21
N ALA A 261 17.64 26.37 8.62
CA ALA A 261 18.29 25.58 7.59
C ALA A 261 18.20 26.20 6.18
N ARG A 262 17.45 27.30 5.98
CA ARG A 262 17.30 27.94 4.65
C ARG A 262 18.63 28.43 4.05
N ASN A 263 19.63 28.73 4.88
CA ASN A 263 20.98 29.11 4.43
C ASN A 263 21.94 27.91 4.26
N LEU A 264 21.52 26.70 4.64
CA LEU A 264 22.31 25.47 4.57
C LEU A 264 21.72 24.44 3.59
N LEU A 265 20.69 24.81 2.83
CA LEU A 265 20.13 24.00 1.74
C LEU A 265 21.07 23.87 0.52
N ASP A 266 22.28 24.46 0.57
CA ASP A 266 23.39 24.09 -0.34
C ASP A 266 24.23 22.91 0.20
N THR A 267 24.03 22.46 1.44
CA THR A 267 24.79 21.35 2.07
C THR A 267 23.93 20.12 2.35
N PHE A 268 22.62 20.29 2.54
CA PHE A 268 21.65 19.20 2.31
C PHE A 268 21.25 19.21 0.85
N VAL A 269 21.94 18.38 0.07
CA VAL A 269 21.64 18.12 -1.33
C VAL A 269 20.33 17.31 -1.39
N ILE A 270 19.19 17.97 -1.16
CA ILE A 270 17.92 17.51 -1.71
C ILE A 270 18.01 17.84 -3.20
N LEU A 271 18.54 16.92 -4.00
CA LEU A 271 18.48 17.02 -5.46
C LEU A 271 17.03 16.84 -5.90
N ILE A 272 16.22 17.90 -5.75
CA ILE A 272 15.00 18.04 -6.53
C ILE A 272 15.40 18.46 -7.96
N ASN A 273 16.22 17.62 -8.61
CA ASN A 273 16.51 17.67 -10.05
C ASN A 273 15.78 16.53 -10.76
N GLY A 274 14.54 16.25 -10.32
CA GLY A 274 13.56 15.59 -11.17
C GLY A 274 12.97 16.62 -12.15
N PRO A 275 12.54 16.22 -13.35
CA PRO A 275 11.78 17.11 -14.22
C PRO A 275 10.61 17.70 -13.42
N ARG A 276 10.43 19.02 -13.46
CA ARG A 276 9.42 19.79 -12.69
C ARG A 276 7.99 19.23 -12.75
N GLU A 277 7.71 18.35 -13.70
CA GLU A 277 6.43 17.70 -13.95
C GLU A 277 6.09 16.59 -12.95
N SER A 278 7.03 16.04 -12.15
CA SER A 278 6.78 14.83 -11.35
C SER A 278 6.28 15.03 -9.90
N ASN A 279 6.21 16.29 -9.42
CA ASN A 279 5.84 16.60 -8.03
C ASN A 279 4.47 17.27 -7.91
N VAL A 280 3.79 17.50 -9.04
CA VAL A 280 2.45 18.07 -9.10
C VAL A 280 1.47 16.94 -9.38
N LEU A 281 0.43 16.85 -8.56
CA LEU A 281 -0.70 15.95 -8.78
C LEU A 281 -1.92 16.77 -9.20
N SER A 282 -2.49 16.45 -10.36
CA SER A 282 -3.76 17.04 -10.79
C SER A 282 -4.94 16.25 -10.22
N VAL A 283 -5.88 16.91 -9.55
CA VAL A 283 -7.07 16.29 -8.96
C VAL A 283 -8.31 16.80 -9.67
N GLY A 284 -9.02 15.89 -10.34
CA GLY A 284 -10.26 16.19 -11.04
C GLY A 284 -11.50 15.86 -10.21
N ARG A 285 -12.65 16.44 -10.57
CA ARG A 285 -13.96 15.91 -10.13
C ARG A 285 -14.37 14.77 -11.04
N LYS A 286 -14.85 13.64 -10.47
CA LYS A 286 -15.50 12.62 -11.30
C LYS A 286 -16.68 13.29 -12.01
N PRO A 287 -16.84 13.14 -13.33
CA PRO A 287 -18.02 13.65 -14.01
C PRO A 287 -19.23 13.00 -13.33
N GLU A 288 -20.05 13.82 -12.65
CA GLU A 288 -21.35 13.36 -12.16
C GLU A 288 -22.06 12.79 -13.37
N GLY A 289 -22.34 11.48 -13.33
CA GLY A 289 -22.74 10.70 -14.49
C GLY A 289 -23.71 11.49 -15.34
N GLY A 290 -23.20 11.96 -16.48
CA GLY A 290 -24.03 12.52 -17.53
C GLY A 290 -24.91 11.38 -17.99
N GLY A 291 -26.09 11.25 -17.38
CA GLY A 291 -27.15 10.45 -17.92
C GLY A 291 -27.26 10.87 -19.38
N MET A 292 -26.99 9.94 -20.29
CA MET A 292 -27.27 10.19 -21.71
C MET A 292 -28.70 10.74 -21.75
N PRO A 293 -28.94 11.92 -22.36
CA PRO A 293 -30.29 12.40 -22.51
C PRO A 293 -31.06 11.29 -23.21
N GLU A 294 -32.03 10.70 -22.51
CA GLU A 294 -32.93 9.71 -23.10
C GLU A 294 -33.48 10.33 -24.38
N GLY A 295 -33.18 9.69 -25.50
CA GLY A 295 -33.62 10.12 -26.82
C GLY A 295 -35.13 10.29 -26.83
N GLY A 296 -35.59 11.54 -26.85
CA GLY A 296 -36.98 11.87 -27.10
C GLY A 296 -37.42 11.25 -28.44
N PRO A 297 -38.66 10.76 -28.54
CA PRO A 297 -39.15 10.10 -29.75
C PRO A 297 -39.14 11.07 -30.91
N GLY A 298 -38.40 10.72 -31.96
CA GLY A 298 -38.39 11.44 -33.22
C GLY A 298 -39.81 11.50 -33.81
N VAL A 299 -40.35 12.71 -33.88
CA VAL A 299 -41.54 13.03 -34.67
C VAL A 299 -41.12 13.01 -36.14
N SER A 300 -41.51 11.97 -36.87
CA SER A 300 -41.45 11.97 -38.33
C SER A 300 -42.64 12.75 -38.89
N GLY A 301 -42.40 14.00 -39.26
CA GLY A 301 -43.25 14.74 -40.19
C GLY A 301 -42.56 14.79 -41.55
N GLY A 302 -43.20 14.24 -42.58
CA GLY A 302 -42.72 14.22 -43.97
C GLY A 302 -43.36 13.10 -44.78
#